data_AF-A0A969NCZ8-F1
#
_entry.id   AF-A0A969NCZ8-F1
#
_cell.length_a   1.000
_cell.length_b   1.000
_cell.length_c   1.000
_cell.angle_alpha   90.00
_cell.angle_beta   90.00
_cell.angle_gamma   90.00
#
_symmetry.space_group_name_H-M   'P 1'
#
loop_
_entity.id
_entity.type
_entity.pdbx_description
1 polymer ?
#
loop_
_entity_poly.entity_id
_entity_poly.type
_entity_poly.pdbx_seq_one_letter_code
_entity_poly.pdbx_strand_id
1 'polypeptide(L)'
;MLKLLNKQSINILWQEDKGYYSQFIYGRTYKSLSPKSETLGEAFCVLFGIAENERSQKVIENTPMVPFGAACVYPQIPQIPPYHNNGIWPFVQAFWNISAAKQLNYSALEHGLASFYRPAAMFLTNKENFVAENGDFQGTEINSDRQLWSVAANMAMVYRVLLGMNFQKEGIALKPVVPEAYGDKIRVTNFKYRNATLDFEINGYGNKIKTIAIDGEEQKDAFVPGNLTGNHTVVIELNSSIKNKGEFKLVENKFAPATPIVKEDKESDKIAIGWDNILEVQKYAILKNGEEVDNIANEKDKTRFFFTIDALSALEEYQVKAIDENNSFLSEPIAKATSYSIEAEEFAPVSKLPYQGYEGKGFVELTKEKNTRVEMTFEAETEGKYVIDARYSNGSGPYNTDNKCAIRTLSINNRTIGVIVMPQIGKDEWSNFGYSNSWEVELKKGSNTIVLSFEDYNENMNGEVNTAMLDGIRLRKL
;
A
#
# COMPACT_ATOMS: atom_id res chain seq x y z
N MET A 1 -0.18 -21.15 -6.72
CA MET A 1 -0.44 -20.24 -7.85
C MET A 1 -0.73 -18.83 -7.32
N LEU A 2 0.24 -18.31 -6.53
CA LEU A 2 0.29 -16.96 -5.92
C LEU A 2 1.78 -16.52 -5.82
N LYS A 3 2.66 -17.26 -6.49
CA LYS A 3 4.06 -16.91 -6.70
C LYS A 3 4.06 -16.03 -7.93
N LEU A 4 4.50 -14.79 -7.75
CA LEU A 4 4.64 -13.74 -8.76
C LEU A 4 3.44 -12.79 -8.88
N LEU A 5 3.16 -12.03 -7.82
CA LEU A 5 3.34 -10.57 -8.00
C LEU A 5 4.73 -10.43 -8.64
N ASN A 6 4.79 -10.09 -9.93
CA ASN A 6 6.04 -10.11 -10.68
C ASN A 6 7.10 -9.35 -9.86
N LYS A 7 8.14 -10.05 -9.37
CA LYS A 7 9.17 -9.46 -8.50
C LYS A 7 9.73 -8.18 -9.13
N GLN A 8 9.81 -8.15 -10.46
CA GLN A 8 10.24 -6.98 -11.23
C GLN A 8 9.33 -5.76 -10.98
N SER A 9 8.03 -5.96 -10.88
CA SER A 9 7.05 -4.90 -10.61
C SER A 9 7.12 -4.32 -9.19
N ILE A 10 7.71 -5.04 -8.23
CA ILE A 10 7.96 -4.49 -6.88
C ILE A 10 9.35 -3.86 -6.81
N ASN A 11 10.34 -4.38 -7.56
CA ASN A 11 11.70 -3.84 -7.57
C ASN A 11 11.81 -2.41 -8.09
N ILE A 12 10.84 -1.92 -8.86
CA ILE A 12 10.75 -0.49 -9.23
C ILE A 12 10.49 0.43 -8.03
N LEU A 13 10.06 -0.14 -6.90
CA LEU A 13 9.85 0.61 -5.66
C LEU A 13 11.15 0.78 -4.84
N TRP A 14 12.22 0.07 -5.18
CA TRP A 14 13.47 0.15 -4.41
C TRP A 14 14.11 1.54 -4.48
N GLN A 15 14.42 2.12 -3.33
CA GLN A 15 15.09 3.42 -3.21
C GLN A 15 16.54 3.22 -2.74
N GLU A 16 17.50 3.30 -3.67
CA GLU A 16 18.91 2.99 -3.35
C GLU A 16 19.51 3.94 -2.31
N ASP A 17 19.15 5.22 -2.34
CA ASP A 17 19.60 6.24 -1.38
C ASP A 17 18.99 6.07 0.01
N LYS A 18 17.81 5.42 0.10
CA LYS A 18 17.11 5.18 1.36
C LYS A 18 17.36 3.81 1.96
N GLY A 19 17.69 2.82 1.15
CA GLY A 19 17.89 1.44 1.60
C GLY A 19 16.62 0.68 1.96
N TYR A 20 15.45 1.16 1.50
CA TYR A 20 14.14 0.51 1.67
C TYR A 20 13.26 0.74 0.44
N TYR A 21 12.09 0.10 0.36
CA TYR A 21 11.14 0.24 -0.73
C TYR A 21 10.17 1.42 -0.53
N SER A 22 9.75 2.05 -1.62
CA SER A 22 8.67 3.02 -1.60
C SER A 22 7.35 2.36 -1.24
N GLN A 23 6.51 3.05 -0.47
CA GLN A 23 5.15 2.58 -0.16
C GLN A 23 4.29 2.33 -1.42
N PHE A 24 4.43 3.15 -2.47
CA PHE A 24 3.68 3.02 -3.74
C PHE A 24 4.14 4.03 -4.81
N ILE A 25 3.70 3.76 -6.04
CA ILE A 25 3.73 4.71 -7.17
C ILE A 25 2.33 5.33 -7.33
N TYR A 26 2.27 6.65 -7.52
CA TYR A 26 1.02 7.40 -7.60
C TYR A 26 1.07 8.46 -8.72
N GLY A 27 -0.08 9.06 -9.04
CA GLY A 27 -0.24 9.98 -10.18
C GLY A 27 -1.32 9.50 -11.15
N ARG A 28 -1.50 10.20 -12.27
CA ARG A 28 -2.49 9.85 -13.32
C ARG A 28 -1.79 9.29 -14.54
N THR A 29 -1.46 10.11 -15.53
CA THR A 29 -0.74 9.67 -16.73
C THR A 29 0.74 9.51 -16.39
N TYR A 30 1.31 10.54 -15.76
CA TYR A 30 2.70 10.54 -15.35
C TYR A 30 2.75 10.15 -13.88
N LYS A 31 3.47 9.07 -13.60
CA LYS A 31 3.54 8.48 -12.28
C LYS A 31 4.82 8.91 -11.55
N SER A 32 4.72 9.05 -10.24
CA SER A 32 5.83 9.38 -9.36
C SER A 32 5.94 8.37 -8.22
N LEU A 33 7.17 8.11 -7.81
CA LEU A 33 7.47 7.25 -6.68
C LEU A 33 7.25 8.02 -5.36
N SER A 34 6.54 7.44 -4.39
CA SER A 34 6.44 8.04 -3.05
C SER A 34 7.73 7.76 -2.26
N PRO A 35 8.46 8.76 -1.74
CA PRO A 35 9.71 8.48 -1.01
C PRO A 35 9.49 7.91 0.40
N LYS A 36 8.22 7.82 0.83
CA LYS A 36 7.80 7.40 2.18
C LYS A 36 7.85 5.88 2.31
N SER A 37 8.07 5.40 3.53
CA SER A 37 8.10 3.97 3.86
C SER A 37 6.73 3.48 4.33
N GLU A 38 6.39 2.22 4.03
CA GLU A 38 5.25 1.50 4.61
C GLU A 38 5.72 0.15 5.14
N THR A 39 5.57 -0.08 6.44
CA THR A 39 6.34 -1.12 7.14
C THR A 39 5.87 -2.54 6.83
N LEU A 40 4.60 -2.77 6.53
CA LEU A 40 4.10 -4.11 6.19
C LEU A 40 4.69 -4.58 4.86
N GLY A 41 4.73 -3.69 3.86
CA GLY A 41 5.36 -3.90 2.56
C GLY A 41 6.85 -4.21 2.71
N GLU A 42 7.58 -3.46 3.52
CA GLU A 42 9.01 -3.74 3.81
C GLU A 42 9.21 -5.13 4.42
N ALA A 43 8.43 -5.47 5.44
CA ALA A 43 8.50 -6.79 6.07
C ALA A 43 8.24 -7.90 5.05
N PHE A 44 7.24 -7.73 4.18
CA PHE A 44 6.94 -8.69 3.11
C PHE A 44 8.04 -8.79 2.05
N CYS A 45 8.70 -7.68 1.71
CA CYS A 45 9.86 -7.69 0.83
C CYS A 45 10.96 -8.62 1.37
N VAL A 46 11.22 -8.61 2.68
CA VAL A 46 12.19 -9.50 3.34
C VAL A 46 11.65 -10.94 3.48
N LEU A 47 10.40 -11.11 3.92
CA LEU A 47 9.83 -12.41 4.23
C LEU A 47 9.64 -13.27 2.96
N PHE A 48 9.19 -12.67 1.86
CA PHE A 48 8.95 -13.35 0.59
C PHE A 48 10.16 -13.33 -0.37
N GLY A 49 11.28 -12.72 0.03
CA GLY A 49 12.51 -12.72 -0.77
C GLY A 49 12.39 -11.88 -2.04
N ILE A 50 11.74 -10.71 -1.92
CA ILE A 50 11.78 -9.64 -2.92
C ILE A 50 13.05 -8.79 -2.70
N ALA A 51 13.36 -8.48 -1.44
CA ALA A 51 14.63 -7.91 -1.03
C ALA A 51 15.69 -9.02 -1.06
N GLU A 52 16.50 -9.05 -2.12
CA GLU A 52 17.53 -10.07 -2.34
C GLU A 52 18.89 -9.59 -1.85
N ASN A 53 19.74 -10.53 -1.44
CA ASN A 53 21.12 -10.29 -0.98
C ASN A 53 21.17 -9.25 0.16
N GLU A 54 22.07 -8.27 0.06
CA GLU A 54 22.25 -7.21 1.07
C GLU A 54 21.02 -6.31 1.24
N ARG A 55 20.08 -6.28 0.28
CA ARG A 55 18.86 -5.47 0.41
C ARG A 55 18.01 -5.91 1.60
N SER A 56 17.93 -7.20 1.91
CA SER A 56 17.10 -7.66 3.03
C SER A 56 17.63 -7.13 4.37
N GLN A 57 18.95 -7.01 4.51
CA GLN A 57 19.58 -6.42 5.68
C GLN A 57 19.38 -4.89 5.69
N LYS A 58 19.62 -4.22 4.55
CA LYS A 58 19.42 -2.76 4.41
C LYS A 58 17.99 -2.34 4.77
N VAL A 59 16.98 -3.11 4.38
CA VAL A 59 15.57 -2.82 4.73
C VAL A 59 15.40 -2.75 6.25
N ILE A 60 15.89 -3.76 6.99
CA ILE A 60 15.80 -3.79 8.46
C ILE A 60 16.59 -2.66 9.10
N GLU A 61 17.76 -2.34 8.56
CA GLU A 61 18.65 -1.30 9.09
C GLU A 61 18.12 0.12 8.84
N ASN A 62 17.46 0.37 7.70
CA ASN A 62 17.16 1.72 7.24
C ASN A 62 15.69 2.12 7.27
N THR A 63 14.75 1.18 7.36
CA THR A 63 13.32 1.52 7.48
C THR A 63 13.11 2.27 8.80
N PRO A 64 12.52 3.49 8.79
CA PRO A 64 12.40 4.30 10.00
C PRO A 64 11.46 3.68 11.04
N MET A 65 11.98 3.41 12.22
CA MET A 65 11.21 3.00 13.39
C MET A 65 11.03 4.17 14.35
N VAL A 66 9.87 4.29 14.99
CA VAL A 66 9.59 5.35 15.97
C VAL A 66 9.68 4.80 17.41
N PRO A 67 9.72 5.64 18.46
CA PRO A 67 9.99 5.18 19.83
C PRO A 67 9.08 4.04 20.30
N PHE A 68 7.80 4.08 19.94
CA PHE A 68 6.82 3.07 20.37
C PHE A 68 6.71 1.85 19.45
N GLY A 69 7.39 1.82 18.30
CA GLY A 69 7.30 0.70 17.37
C GLY A 69 7.43 1.07 15.88
N ALA A 70 7.01 0.13 15.04
CA ALA A 70 6.85 0.28 13.60
C ALA A 70 5.56 1.04 13.30
N ALA A 71 5.68 2.32 12.94
CA ALA A 71 4.56 3.04 12.35
C ALA A 71 4.16 2.40 11.02
N CYS A 72 2.86 2.36 10.71
CA CYS A 72 2.39 1.80 9.44
C CYS A 72 2.97 2.57 8.24
N VAL A 73 2.99 3.91 8.31
CA VAL A 73 3.61 4.80 7.32
C VAL A 73 4.53 5.78 8.04
N TYR A 74 5.63 6.17 7.39
CA TYR A 74 6.51 7.23 7.87
C TYR A 74 7.11 8.05 6.71
N PRO A 75 7.25 9.39 6.84
CA PRO A 75 6.71 10.25 7.91
C PRO A 75 5.18 10.29 7.92
N GLN A 76 4.59 10.73 9.03
CA GLN A 76 3.14 10.81 9.18
C GLN A 76 2.53 11.85 8.25
N ILE A 77 1.28 11.64 7.86
CA ILE A 77 0.49 12.55 7.03
C ILE A 77 -0.21 13.56 7.95
N PRO A 78 -0.03 14.87 7.77
CA PRO A 78 -0.68 15.87 8.61
C PRO A 78 -2.20 15.85 8.36
N GLN A 79 -2.97 16.23 9.39
CA GLN A 79 -4.43 16.33 9.35
C GLN A 79 -5.18 15.01 9.12
N ILE A 80 -4.49 13.88 9.08
CA ILE A 80 -5.09 12.55 9.05
C ILE A 80 -5.03 11.96 10.47
N PRO A 81 -6.17 11.64 11.09
CA PRO A 81 -6.19 11.15 12.47
C PRO A 81 -5.56 9.75 12.59
N PRO A 82 -5.13 9.36 13.80
CA PRO A 82 -4.50 8.07 14.02
C PRO A 82 -5.42 6.88 13.71
N TYR A 83 -5.01 6.07 12.73
CA TYR A 83 -5.57 4.74 12.46
C TYR A 83 -4.55 3.98 11.62
N HIS A 84 -4.56 4.16 10.28
CA HIS A 84 -3.46 3.72 9.41
C HIS A 84 -2.31 4.73 9.34
N ASN A 85 -2.59 6.01 9.54
CA ASN A 85 -1.60 7.07 9.73
C ASN A 85 -1.34 7.26 11.23
N ASN A 86 -0.15 7.73 11.62
CA ASN A 86 0.27 7.95 13.01
C ASN A 86 -0.10 6.78 13.95
N GLY A 87 -0.09 5.56 13.41
CA GLY A 87 -0.61 4.37 14.06
C GLY A 87 0.40 3.24 14.01
N ILE A 88 0.48 2.50 15.11
CA ILE A 88 1.22 1.25 15.23
C ILE A 88 0.20 0.13 15.38
N TRP A 89 0.22 -0.80 14.45
CA TRP A 89 -0.63 -1.98 14.46
C TRP A 89 0.19 -3.18 14.91
N PRO A 90 -0.21 -3.90 15.98
CA PRO A 90 0.53 -5.07 16.44
C PRO A 90 0.75 -6.11 15.34
N PHE A 91 -0.21 -6.34 14.44
CA PHE A 91 0.02 -7.32 13.37
C PHE A 91 1.12 -6.88 12.38
N VAL A 92 1.23 -5.58 12.06
CA VAL A 92 2.32 -5.03 11.24
C VAL A 92 3.65 -5.18 11.97
N GLN A 93 3.68 -4.82 13.27
CA GLN A 93 4.85 -5.02 14.13
C GLN A 93 5.29 -6.49 14.17
N ALA A 94 4.36 -7.47 14.20
CA ALA A 94 4.72 -8.88 14.17
C ALA A 94 5.45 -9.27 12.89
N PHE A 95 4.95 -8.85 11.73
CA PHE A 95 5.64 -9.14 10.47
C PHE A 95 7.01 -8.48 10.41
N TRP A 96 7.13 -7.24 10.90
CA TRP A 96 8.42 -6.58 11.06
C TRP A 96 9.37 -7.39 11.95
N ASN A 97 8.91 -7.82 13.13
CA ASN A 97 9.71 -8.60 14.07
C ASN A 97 10.15 -9.95 13.47
N ILE A 98 9.27 -10.65 12.74
CA ILE A 98 9.62 -11.90 12.06
C ILE A 98 10.67 -11.63 10.97
N SER A 99 10.59 -10.49 10.27
CA SER A 99 11.57 -10.10 9.27
C SER A 99 12.93 -9.75 9.89
N ALA A 100 12.96 -9.03 11.01
CA ALA A 100 14.16 -8.75 11.80
C ALA A 100 14.79 -10.04 12.35
N ALA A 101 13.98 -10.95 12.89
CA ALA A 101 14.43 -12.26 13.36
C ALA A 101 15.01 -13.11 12.21
N LYS A 102 14.39 -13.07 11.02
CA LYS A 102 14.90 -13.76 9.81
C LYS A 102 16.27 -13.24 9.39
N GLN A 103 16.54 -11.94 9.56
CA GLN A 103 17.83 -11.32 9.29
C GLN A 103 18.80 -11.36 10.49
N LEU A 104 18.38 -11.92 11.63
CA LEU A 104 19.17 -11.94 12.88
C LEU A 104 19.58 -10.54 13.36
N ASN A 105 18.74 -9.53 13.11
CA ASN A 105 18.91 -8.18 13.65
C ASN A 105 18.22 -8.11 15.03
N TYR A 106 19.00 -8.38 16.07
CA TYR A 106 18.53 -8.44 17.46
C TYR A 106 18.12 -7.07 18.00
N SER A 107 18.79 -5.98 17.61
CA SER A 107 18.43 -4.62 18.04
C SER A 107 17.03 -4.22 17.54
N ALA A 108 16.74 -4.45 16.26
CA ALA A 108 15.41 -4.22 15.69
C ALA A 108 14.35 -5.13 16.32
N LEU A 109 14.69 -6.41 16.54
CA LEU A 109 13.78 -7.38 17.14
C LEU A 109 13.45 -7.02 18.61
N GLU A 110 14.42 -6.60 19.39
CA GLU A 110 14.23 -6.26 20.81
C GLU A 110 13.33 -5.02 20.97
N HIS A 111 13.56 -3.98 20.16
CA HIS A 111 12.65 -2.82 20.06
C HIS A 111 11.23 -3.26 19.68
N GLY A 112 11.13 -4.11 18.67
CA GLY A 112 9.86 -4.60 18.17
C GLY A 112 9.10 -5.49 19.15
N LEU A 113 9.78 -6.31 19.97
CA LEU A 113 9.14 -7.09 21.04
C LEU A 113 8.66 -6.18 22.18
N ALA A 114 9.43 -5.15 22.53
CA ALA A 114 9.00 -4.15 23.52
C ALA A 114 7.73 -3.41 23.06
N SER A 115 7.61 -3.12 21.76
CA SER A 115 6.42 -2.55 21.11
C SER A 115 5.15 -3.43 21.23
N PHE A 116 5.29 -4.73 21.52
CA PHE A 116 4.16 -5.60 21.88
C PHE A 116 3.86 -5.62 23.37
N TYR A 117 4.87 -5.97 24.15
CA TYR A 117 4.64 -6.34 25.55
C TYR A 117 4.34 -5.13 26.42
N ARG A 118 4.93 -3.97 26.12
CA ARG A 118 4.60 -2.72 26.83
C ARG A 118 3.11 -2.37 26.68
N PRO A 119 2.55 -2.15 25.47
CA PRO A 119 1.14 -1.79 25.36
C PRO A 119 0.20 -2.89 25.85
N ALA A 120 0.48 -4.17 25.59
CA ALA A 120 -0.36 -5.26 26.12
C ALA A 120 -0.43 -5.26 27.67
N ALA A 121 0.70 -4.99 28.34
CA ALA A 121 0.76 -4.88 29.79
C ALA A 121 0.06 -3.61 30.31
N MET A 122 0.26 -2.46 29.66
CA MET A 122 -0.34 -1.19 30.10
C MET A 122 -1.84 -1.12 29.82
N PHE A 123 -2.29 -1.68 28.71
CA PHE A 123 -3.69 -1.63 28.28
C PHE A 123 -4.52 -2.81 28.81
N LEU A 124 -3.86 -3.81 29.40
CA LEU A 124 -4.47 -5.06 29.88
C LEU A 124 -5.26 -5.83 28.80
N THR A 125 -4.91 -5.59 27.52
CA THR A 125 -5.54 -6.21 26.35
C THR A 125 -4.65 -6.07 25.12
N ASN A 126 -4.82 -6.94 24.14
CA ASN A 126 -4.22 -6.75 22.81
C ASN A 126 -5.14 -5.86 21.99
N LYS A 127 -4.87 -4.56 21.99
CA LYS A 127 -5.58 -3.55 21.18
C LYS A 127 -5.33 -3.78 19.68
N GLU A 128 -6.24 -3.28 18.85
CA GLU A 128 -6.12 -3.31 17.39
C GLU A 128 -4.96 -2.45 16.88
N ASN A 129 -4.79 -1.26 17.48
CA ASN A 129 -3.73 -0.31 17.18
C ASN A 129 -3.50 0.65 18.36
N PHE A 130 -2.47 1.49 18.26
CA PHE A 130 -2.22 2.62 19.17
C PHE A 130 -1.47 3.73 18.44
N VAL A 131 -1.46 4.93 19.03
CA VAL A 131 -0.88 6.13 18.41
C VAL A 131 0.65 6.08 18.45
N ALA A 132 1.28 6.30 17.30
CA ALA A 132 2.73 6.21 17.13
C ALA A 132 3.50 7.31 17.88
N GLU A 133 2.85 8.45 18.09
CA GLU A 133 3.43 9.64 18.75
C GLU A 133 3.55 9.49 20.27
N ASN A 134 2.55 8.90 20.94
CA ASN A 134 2.46 8.88 22.40
C ASN A 134 2.36 7.47 23.00
N GLY A 135 2.16 6.44 22.18
CA GLY A 135 2.07 5.05 22.61
C GLY A 135 0.84 4.71 23.45
N ASP A 136 -0.22 5.53 23.36
CA ASP A 136 -1.55 5.30 23.93
C ASP A 136 -2.53 4.86 22.83
N PHE A 137 -3.51 4.04 23.18
CA PHE A 137 -4.62 3.70 22.29
C PHE A 137 -5.67 4.82 22.24
N GLN A 138 -5.74 5.69 23.26
CA GLN A 138 -6.60 6.86 23.26
C GLN A 138 -6.09 7.86 22.21
N GLY A 139 -6.93 8.12 21.21
CA GLY A 139 -6.61 8.98 20.07
C GLY A 139 -6.66 8.26 18.72
N THR A 140 -6.86 6.94 18.69
CA THR A 140 -7.17 6.25 17.43
C THR A 140 -8.65 6.37 17.07
N GLU A 141 -8.95 6.48 15.77
CA GLU A 141 -10.33 6.63 15.25
C GLU A 141 -11.19 5.41 15.58
N ILE A 142 -10.60 4.22 15.42
CA ILE A 142 -11.25 2.91 15.63
C ILE A 142 -10.25 2.00 16.32
N ASN A 143 -10.74 1.28 17.32
CA ASN A 143 -9.96 0.32 18.08
C ASN A 143 -10.84 -0.77 18.69
N SER A 144 -10.24 -1.93 18.93
CA SER A 144 -10.93 -3.11 19.44
C SER A 144 -10.08 -3.82 20.51
N ASP A 145 -10.74 -4.29 21.57
CA ASP A 145 -10.11 -5.15 22.57
C ASP A 145 -10.00 -6.59 22.07
N ARG A 146 -8.92 -7.28 22.46
CA ARG A 146 -8.68 -8.68 22.07
C ARG A 146 -8.78 -8.87 20.56
N GLN A 147 -8.26 -7.90 19.80
CA GLN A 147 -8.36 -7.93 18.35
C GLN A 147 -7.64 -9.16 17.81
N LEU A 148 -8.34 -9.96 16.99
CA LEU A 148 -7.91 -11.30 16.63
C LEU A 148 -6.48 -11.32 16.04
N TRP A 149 -6.20 -10.41 15.11
CA TRP A 149 -4.87 -10.30 14.50
C TRP A 149 -3.80 -9.82 15.48
N SER A 150 -4.13 -8.96 16.45
CA SER A 150 -3.18 -8.52 17.48
C SER A 150 -2.87 -9.63 18.50
N VAL A 151 -3.88 -10.40 18.89
CA VAL A 151 -3.70 -11.59 19.75
C VAL A 151 -2.84 -12.64 19.02
N ALA A 152 -3.17 -12.94 17.76
CA ALA A 152 -2.39 -13.87 16.95
C ALA A 152 -0.95 -13.38 16.73
N ALA A 153 -0.76 -12.08 16.53
CA ALA A 153 0.55 -11.45 16.38
C ALA A 153 1.42 -11.60 17.64
N ASN A 154 0.84 -11.37 18.83
CA ASN A 154 1.53 -11.59 20.10
C ASN A 154 1.92 -13.06 20.28
N MET A 155 0.99 -13.99 20.03
CA MET A 155 1.27 -15.44 20.06
C MET A 155 2.37 -15.84 19.06
N ALA A 156 2.44 -15.19 17.89
CA ALA A 156 3.47 -15.44 16.90
C ALA A 156 4.88 -15.03 17.39
N MET A 157 5.00 -14.02 18.27
CA MET A 157 6.30 -13.68 18.88
C MET A 157 6.83 -14.85 19.71
N VAL A 158 5.97 -15.51 20.47
CA VAL A 158 6.36 -16.70 21.26
C VAL A 158 6.63 -17.89 20.34
N TYR A 159 5.68 -18.26 19.47
CA TYR A 159 5.76 -19.50 18.73
C TYR A 159 6.71 -19.44 17.53
N ARG A 160 6.67 -18.36 16.75
CA ARG A 160 7.43 -18.27 15.48
C ARG A 160 8.78 -17.60 15.63
N VAL A 161 8.98 -16.77 16.65
CA VAL A 161 10.25 -16.08 16.89
C VAL A 161 11.03 -16.75 18.02
N LEU A 162 10.51 -16.71 19.26
CA LEU A 162 11.25 -17.20 20.43
C LEU A 162 11.45 -18.72 20.39
N LEU A 163 10.41 -19.51 20.11
CA LEU A 163 10.54 -20.95 19.88
C LEU A 163 11.00 -21.29 18.45
N GLY A 164 10.81 -20.35 17.51
CA GLY A 164 11.22 -20.55 16.13
C GLY A 164 10.49 -21.66 15.38
N MET A 165 9.22 -21.91 15.71
CA MET A 165 8.42 -22.99 15.12
C MET A 165 8.16 -22.76 13.63
N ASN A 166 8.70 -23.66 12.82
CA ASN A 166 8.41 -23.79 11.41
C ASN A 166 7.68 -25.12 11.16
N PHE A 167 6.35 -25.04 10.98
CA PHE A 167 5.49 -26.19 10.76
C PHE A 167 5.70 -26.77 9.35
N GLN A 168 6.05 -28.05 9.30
CA GLN A 168 6.29 -28.82 8.08
C GLN A 168 5.36 -30.02 8.03
N LYS A 169 5.33 -30.71 6.89
CA LYS A 169 4.53 -31.93 6.72
C LYS A 169 4.87 -33.00 7.77
N GLU A 170 6.15 -33.18 8.05
CA GLU A 170 6.63 -34.26 8.92
C GLU A 170 6.73 -33.87 10.41
N GLY A 171 6.53 -32.60 10.77
CA GLY A 171 6.75 -32.14 12.14
C GLY A 171 7.00 -30.63 12.26
N ILE A 172 7.67 -30.23 13.34
CA ILE A 172 8.04 -28.83 13.61
C ILE A 172 9.56 -28.71 13.58
N ALA A 173 10.11 -27.94 12.65
CA ALA A 173 11.50 -27.53 12.71
C ALA A 173 11.64 -26.31 13.62
N LEU A 174 12.59 -26.34 14.55
CA LEU A 174 12.81 -25.29 15.54
C LEU A 174 14.03 -24.44 15.16
N LYS A 175 13.82 -23.12 15.05
CA LYS A 175 14.85 -22.12 14.73
C LYS A 175 14.70 -20.90 15.62
N PRO A 176 14.88 -21.03 16.94
CA PRO A 176 14.65 -19.96 17.90
C PRO A 176 15.53 -18.76 17.59
N VAL A 177 15.01 -17.56 17.83
CA VAL A 177 15.75 -16.29 17.81
C VAL A 177 15.35 -15.52 19.06
N VAL A 178 16.21 -15.56 20.08
CA VAL A 178 15.93 -15.00 21.40
C VAL A 178 16.92 -13.85 21.66
N PRO A 179 16.46 -12.58 21.78
CA PRO A 179 17.34 -11.50 22.21
C PRO A 179 17.82 -11.70 23.64
N GLU A 180 18.96 -11.10 23.98
CA GLU A 180 19.60 -11.25 25.29
C GLU A 180 18.68 -10.86 26.45
N ALA A 181 17.90 -9.78 26.32
CA ALA A 181 16.93 -9.34 27.33
C ALA A 181 15.77 -10.33 27.59
N TYR A 182 15.59 -11.32 26.71
CA TYR A 182 14.59 -12.38 26.81
C TYR A 182 15.23 -13.76 27.04
N GLY A 183 16.54 -13.80 27.34
CA GLY A 183 17.33 -15.03 27.49
C GLY A 183 17.11 -15.79 28.79
N ASP A 184 16.26 -15.26 29.68
CA ASP A 184 15.75 -16.00 30.83
C ASP A 184 14.96 -17.24 30.38
N LYS A 185 14.57 -18.05 31.35
CA LYS A 185 13.82 -19.28 31.12
C LYS A 185 12.43 -19.00 30.54
N ILE A 186 12.21 -19.36 29.28
CA ILE A 186 10.88 -19.31 28.65
C ILE A 186 10.24 -20.70 28.70
N ARG A 187 8.98 -20.74 29.16
CA ARG A 187 8.17 -21.97 29.21
C ARG A 187 6.86 -21.79 28.49
N VAL A 188 6.54 -22.73 27.60
CA VAL A 188 5.21 -22.87 26.99
C VAL A 188 4.69 -24.24 27.37
N THR A 189 3.55 -24.29 28.04
CA THR A 189 2.96 -25.56 28.47
C THR A 189 1.65 -25.84 27.73
N ASN A 190 1.27 -27.10 27.65
CA ASN A 190 0.03 -27.57 27.06
C ASN A 190 -0.17 -27.18 25.59
N PHE A 191 0.92 -27.06 24.81
CA PHE A 191 0.81 -26.78 23.39
C PHE A 191 0.29 -28.01 22.64
N LYS A 192 -0.96 -27.95 22.17
CA LYS A 192 -1.57 -29.05 21.42
C LYS A 192 -1.04 -29.07 20.00
N TYR A 193 -0.45 -30.20 19.60
CA TYR A 193 0.07 -30.42 18.26
C TYR A 193 -0.29 -31.82 17.76
N ARG A 194 -1.23 -31.89 16.82
CA ARG A 194 -1.77 -33.16 16.29
C ARG A 194 -2.24 -34.06 17.45
N ASN A 195 -1.67 -35.26 17.57
CA ASN A 195 -2.02 -36.23 18.61
C ASN A 195 -1.17 -36.09 19.89
N ALA A 196 -0.33 -35.05 19.98
CA ALA A 196 0.55 -34.79 21.11
C ALA A 196 0.19 -33.50 21.85
N THR A 197 0.61 -33.43 23.11
CA THR A 197 0.69 -32.23 23.92
C THR A 197 2.16 -31.99 24.22
N LEU A 198 2.66 -30.79 23.91
CA LEU A 198 4.07 -30.45 24.03
C LEU A 198 4.25 -29.37 25.08
N ASP A 199 5.18 -29.60 26.00
CA ASP A 199 5.71 -28.58 26.90
C ASP A 199 7.10 -28.19 26.39
N PHE A 200 7.32 -26.91 26.10
CA PHE A 200 8.60 -26.37 25.66
C PHE A 200 9.27 -25.62 26.80
N GLU A 201 10.56 -25.85 26.96
CA GLU A 201 11.46 -25.07 27.80
C GLU A 201 12.64 -24.61 26.95
N ILE A 202 12.91 -23.31 26.91
CA ILE A 202 14.10 -22.75 26.26
C ILE A 202 14.88 -21.91 27.26
N ASN A 203 16.18 -22.19 27.34
CA ASN A 203 17.11 -21.55 28.24
C ASN A 203 18.22 -20.85 27.44
N GLY A 204 18.53 -19.60 27.80
CA GLY A 204 19.55 -18.78 27.14
C GLY A 204 19.04 -17.95 25.96
N TYR A 205 19.96 -17.30 25.26
CA TYR A 205 19.68 -16.38 24.16
C TYR A 205 20.51 -16.67 22.90
N GLY A 206 20.18 -15.99 21.79
CA GLY A 206 20.79 -16.16 20.47
C GLY A 206 19.91 -16.98 19.52
N ASN A 207 20.52 -17.52 18.47
CA ASN A 207 19.84 -18.30 17.43
C ASN A 207 20.45 -19.68 17.16
N LYS A 208 21.42 -20.10 17.98
CA LYS A 208 22.10 -21.39 17.86
C LYS A 208 21.73 -22.26 19.03
N ILE A 209 21.07 -23.38 18.71
CA ILE A 209 20.77 -24.44 19.66
C ILE A 209 22.07 -25.18 19.96
N LYS A 210 22.43 -25.24 21.25
CA LYS A 210 23.55 -26.01 21.78
C LYS A 210 23.16 -27.47 21.96
N THR A 211 22.02 -27.71 22.62
CA THR A 211 21.41 -29.04 22.76
C THR A 211 19.90 -28.93 22.69
N ILE A 212 19.26 -30.01 22.26
CA ILE A 212 17.81 -30.18 22.33
C ILE A 212 17.51 -31.59 22.83
N ALA A 213 16.56 -31.72 23.74
CA ALA A 213 16.11 -33.01 24.25
C ALA A 213 14.58 -33.13 24.16
N ILE A 214 14.11 -34.33 23.83
CA ILE A 214 12.69 -34.71 23.91
C ILE A 214 12.60 -35.79 24.97
N ASP A 215 11.80 -35.54 26.02
CA ASP A 215 11.63 -36.44 27.17
C ASP A 215 12.95 -36.84 27.85
N GLY A 216 13.92 -35.93 27.86
CA GLY A 216 15.25 -36.13 28.43
C GLY A 216 16.25 -36.81 27.49
N GLU A 217 15.82 -37.29 26.32
CA GLU A 217 16.71 -37.86 25.31
C GLU A 217 17.18 -36.79 24.33
N GLU A 218 18.51 -36.61 24.24
CA GLU A 218 19.12 -35.65 23.33
C GLU A 218 18.85 -36.00 21.86
N GLN A 219 18.42 -35.01 21.08
CA GLN A 219 18.10 -35.16 19.67
C GLN A 219 19.23 -34.62 18.79
N LYS A 220 19.46 -35.26 17.65
CA LYS A 220 20.46 -34.82 16.66
C LYS A 220 20.04 -33.54 15.93
N ASP A 221 18.75 -33.43 15.64
CA ASP A 221 18.17 -32.33 14.89
C ASP A 221 17.21 -31.54 15.77
N ALA A 222 17.14 -30.23 15.55
CA ALA A 222 16.16 -29.35 16.17
C ALA A 222 14.77 -29.53 15.54
N PHE A 223 14.18 -30.71 15.74
CA PHE A 223 12.94 -31.12 15.08
C PHE A 223 12.04 -31.92 16.03
N VAL A 224 10.77 -31.55 16.09
CA VAL A 224 9.74 -32.30 16.82
C VAL A 224 8.93 -33.13 15.82
N PRO A 225 8.99 -34.48 15.88
CA PRO A 225 8.25 -35.33 14.95
C PRO A 225 6.74 -35.15 15.04
N GLY A 226 6.08 -35.12 13.88
CA GLY A 226 4.63 -34.92 13.78
C GLY A 226 3.79 -36.17 14.01
N ASN A 227 4.40 -37.31 14.31
CA ASN A 227 3.75 -38.58 14.66
C ASN A 227 3.79 -38.89 16.16
N LEU A 228 4.34 -37.98 16.99
CA LEU A 228 4.29 -38.10 18.44
C LEU A 228 2.84 -38.17 18.96
N THR A 229 2.66 -38.88 20.07
CA THR A 229 1.36 -39.08 20.74
C THR A 229 1.51 -39.00 22.24
N GLY A 230 0.55 -38.40 22.94
CA GLY A 230 0.62 -38.25 24.40
C GLY A 230 1.30 -36.94 24.81
N ASN A 231 1.92 -36.91 25.98
CA ASN A 231 2.53 -35.70 26.53
C ASN A 231 4.05 -35.80 26.42
N HIS A 232 4.70 -34.76 25.89
CA HIS A 232 6.13 -34.71 25.72
C HIS A 232 6.71 -33.38 26.21
N THR A 233 7.93 -33.42 26.72
CA THR A 233 8.70 -32.23 27.08
C THR A 233 9.84 -32.02 26.10
N VAL A 234 9.96 -30.83 25.53
CA VAL A 234 11.04 -30.41 24.64
C VAL A 234 11.88 -29.35 25.36
N VAL A 235 13.14 -29.66 25.65
CA VAL A 235 14.08 -28.73 26.31
C VAL A 235 15.12 -28.28 25.30
N ILE A 236 15.32 -26.97 25.17
CA ILE A 236 16.24 -26.35 24.22
C ILE A 236 17.24 -25.48 25.01
N GLU A 237 18.52 -25.80 24.91
CA GLU A 237 19.60 -24.95 25.43
C GLU A 237 20.19 -24.15 24.28
N LEU A 238 20.14 -22.82 24.38
CA LEU A 238 20.83 -21.95 23.44
C LEU A 238 22.30 -21.75 23.85
N ASN A 239 23.14 -21.42 22.88
CA ASN A 239 24.55 -21.16 23.13
C ASN A 239 24.82 -19.84 23.88
N SER A 240 23.80 -19.02 24.13
CA SER A 240 23.91 -17.72 24.83
C SER A 240 24.98 -16.83 24.20
N SER A 241 24.92 -16.69 22.88
CA SER A 241 25.90 -15.89 22.12
C SER A 241 25.25 -15.14 20.97
N ILE A 242 25.49 -13.83 20.93
CA ILE A 242 25.14 -12.92 19.83
C ILE A 242 26.43 -12.20 19.44
N LYS A 243 26.93 -12.46 18.22
CA LYS A 243 28.17 -11.84 17.73
C LYS A 243 27.98 -10.39 17.28
N ASN A 244 26.84 -10.11 16.66
CA ASN A 244 26.44 -8.79 16.21
C ASN A 244 24.95 -8.63 16.50
N LYS A 245 24.57 -7.56 17.21
CA LYS A 245 23.16 -7.26 17.49
C LYS A 245 22.46 -6.66 16.27
N GLY A 246 23.21 -6.14 15.30
CA GLY A 246 22.67 -5.35 14.18
C GLY A 246 22.31 -3.93 14.62
N GLU A 247 22.18 -3.04 13.64
CA GLU A 247 21.72 -1.67 13.85
C GLU A 247 20.31 -1.51 13.25
N PHE A 248 19.57 -0.51 13.71
CA PHE A 248 18.29 -0.14 13.12
C PHE A 248 18.08 1.36 13.25
N LYS A 249 17.28 1.92 12.35
CA LYS A 249 17.06 3.35 12.29
C LYS A 249 15.90 3.78 13.19
N LEU A 250 16.21 4.10 14.43
CA LEU A 250 15.28 4.78 15.33
C LEU A 250 15.25 6.29 15.02
N VAL A 251 14.06 6.84 14.78
CA VAL A 251 13.82 8.26 14.49
C VAL A 251 12.75 8.84 15.39
N GLU A 252 12.71 10.16 15.53
CA GLU A 252 11.57 10.86 16.12
C GLU A 252 10.32 10.66 15.26
N ASN A 253 9.14 10.62 15.89
CA ASN A 253 7.89 10.64 15.13
C ASN A 253 7.70 12.03 14.53
N LYS A 254 7.74 12.13 13.19
CA LYS A 254 7.60 13.39 12.45
C LYS A 254 6.44 13.32 11.46
N PHE A 255 5.88 14.49 11.18
CA PHE A 255 4.90 14.68 10.12
C PHE A 255 5.58 15.29 8.90
N ALA A 256 5.14 14.88 7.71
CA ALA A 256 5.48 15.60 6.49
C ALA A 256 4.69 16.92 6.41
N PRO A 257 5.14 17.89 5.60
CA PRO A 257 4.32 19.04 5.25
C PRO A 257 2.98 18.63 4.62
N ALA A 258 1.98 19.49 4.75
CA ALA A 258 0.69 19.28 4.10
C ALA A 258 0.86 19.16 2.58
N THR A 259 0.04 18.32 1.95
CA THR A 259 0.01 18.21 0.49
C THR A 259 -0.56 19.51 -0.09
N PRO A 260 0.13 20.18 -1.02
CA PRO A 260 -0.42 21.35 -1.71
C PRO A 260 -1.75 21.02 -2.39
N ILE A 261 -2.77 21.86 -2.14
CA ILE A 261 -4.04 21.80 -2.85
C ILE A 261 -3.91 22.75 -4.05
N VAL A 262 -3.61 22.18 -5.21
CA VAL A 262 -3.40 22.93 -6.45
C VAL A 262 -4.70 23.01 -7.23
N LYS A 263 -4.99 24.18 -7.79
CA LYS A 263 -6.14 24.42 -8.67
C LYS A 263 -5.71 25.11 -9.94
N GLU A 264 -6.52 24.96 -10.98
CA GLU A 264 -6.42 25.84 -12.13
C GLU A 264 -6.71 27.29 -11.72
N ASP A 265 -5.90 28.20 -12.23
CA ASP A 265 -5.97 29.63 -11.91
C ASP A 265 -5.60 30.49 -13.13
N LYS A 266 -5.59 31.81 -12.95
CA LYS A 266 -5.09 32.76 -13.92
C LYS A 266 -4.18 33.78 -13.28
N GLU A 267 -3.07 34.07 -13.93
CA GLU A 267 -2.14 35.14 -13.53
C GLU A 267 -1.94 36.08 -14.73
N SER A 268 -2.38 37.33 -14.60
CA SER A 268 -2.30 38.34 -15.67
C SER A 268 -2.81 37.83 -17.03
N ASP A 269 -4.00 37.22 -17.03
CA ASP A 269 -4.69 36.58 -18.17
C ASP A 269 -4.03 35.33 -18.77
N LYS A 270 -2.90 34.86 -18.22
CA LYS A 270 -2.31 33.57 -18.60
C LYS A 270 -2.90 32.44 -17.78
N ILE A 271 -2.97 31.26 -18.39
CA ILE A 271 -3.34 30.03 -17.67
C ILE A 271 -2.25 29.75 -16.64
N ALA A 272 -2.64 29.50 -15.40
CA ALA A 272 -1.73 29.18 -14.31
C ALA A 272 -2.28 28.02 -13.48
N ILE A 273 -1.42 27.48 -12.62
CA ILE A 273 -1.85 26.73 -11.44
C ILE A 273 -1.55 27.55 -10.19
N GLY A 274 -2.44 27.49 -9.22
CA GLY A 274 -2.32 28.22 -7.96
C GLY A 274 -2.52 27.33 -6.73
N TRP A 275 -1.83 27.66 -5.64
CA TRP A 275 -1.95 26.99 -4.35
C TRP A 275 -1.72 27.96 -3.19
N ASP A 276 -2.35 27.67 -2.05
CA ASP A 276 -2.24 28.47 -0.84
C ASP A 276 -0.91 28.18 -0.11
N ASN A 277 -0.43 29.16 0.66
CA ASN A 277 0.80 29.02 1.41
C ASN A 277 0.68 27.96 2.54
N ILE A 278 1.66 27.08 2.62
CA ILE A 278 1.87 26.12 3.69
C ILE A 278 2.97 26.68 4.61
N LEU A 279 2.66 26.79 5.91
CA LEU A 279 3.61 27.27 6.89
C LEU A 279 4.78 26.28 7.06
N GLU A 280 5.95 26.82 7.43
CA GLU A 280 7.15 26.05 7.81
C GLU A 280 7.78 25.20 6.70
N VAL A 281 7.38 25.39 5.43
CA VAL A 281 8.08 24.79 4.29
C VAL A 281 9.09 25.77 3.68
N GLN A 282 10.20 25.26 3.17
CA GLN A 282 11.28 26.09 2.61
C GLN A 282 10.97 26.59 1.20
N LYS A 283 10.38 25.72 0.38
CA LYS A 283 10.06 26.01 -1.02
C LYS A 283 9.00 25.05 -1.58
N TYR A 284 8.53 25.34 -2.77
CA TYR A 284 7.67 24.49 -3.58
C TYR A 284 8.43 24.03 -4.82
N ALA A 285 8.42 22.73 -5.13
CA ALA A 285 8.86 22.22 -6.42
C ALA A 285 7.64 22.03 -7.33
N ILE A 286 7.77 22.52 -8.57
CA ILE A 286 6.77 22.41 -9.62
C ILE A 286 7.24 21.29 -10.54
N LEU A 287 6.37 20.29 -10.72
CA LEU A 287 6.63 19.17 -11.59
C LEU A 287 5.73 19.27 -12.82
N LYS A 288 6.31 18.99 -13.98
CA LYS A 288 5.64 18.78 -15.26
C LYS A 288 5.91 17.36 -15.71
N ASN A 289 4.87 16.57 -15.93
CA ASN A 289 4.96 15.17 -16.39
C ASN A 289 5.85 14.29 -15.49
N GLY A 290 5.85 14.57 -14.18
CA GLY A 290 6.65 13.85 -13.19
C GLY A 290 8.10 14.34 -13.03
N GLU A 291 8.55 15.31 -13.82
CA GLU A 291 9.89 15.91 -13.72
C GLU A 291 9.82 17.31 -13.13
N GLU A 292 10.76 17.65 -12.24
CA GLU A 292 10.86 19.00 -11.67
C GLU A 292 11.30 20.00 -12.75
N VAL A 293 10.48 21.03 -12.98
CA VAL A 293 10.74 22.08 -13.98
C VAL A 293 11.04 23.44 -13.37
N ASP A 294 10.59 23.68 -12.14
CA ASP A 294 10.85 24.93 -11.43
C ASP A 294 10.74 24.74 -9.91
N ASN A 295 11.26 25.71 -9.16
CA ASN A 295 11.06 25.79 -7.72
C ASN A 295 10.87 27.23 -7.25
N ILE A 296 9.91 27.44 -6.35
CA ILE A 296 9.57 28.76 -5.81
C ILE A 296 9.85 28.75 -4.31
N ALA A 297 10.75 29.63 -3.86
CA ALA A 297 11.05 29.81 -2.44
C ALA A 297 9.79 30.23 -1.68
N ASN A 298 9.61 29.70 -0.47
CA ASN A 298 8.49 30.12 0.36
C ASN A 298 8.75 31.49 0.98
N GLU A 299 7.70 32.30 1.09
CA GLU A 299 7.73 33.65 1.63
C GLU A 299 6.63 33.77 2.68
N LYS A 300 7.00 34.14 3.92
CA LYS A 300 6.07 34.15 5.07
C LYS A 300 4.87 35.08 4.88
N ASP A 301 5.06 36.21 4.19
CA ASP A 301 4.03 37.23 4.00
C ASP A 301 3.12 36.94 2.78
N LYS A 302 3.46 35.93 1.97
CA LYS A 302 2.69 35.57 0.78
C LYS A 302 1.61 34.56 1.18
N THR A 303 0.36 34.81 0.79
CA THR A 303 -0.76 33.90 1.09
C THR A 303 -0.98 32.85 0.02
N ARG A 304 -0.50 33.09 -1.21
CA ARG A 304 -0.77 32.26 -2.38
C ARG A 304 0.38 32.31 -3.38
N PHE A 305 0.60 31.20 -4.06
CA PHE A 305 1.63 31.03 -5.08
C PHE A 305 0.99 30.61 -6.39
N PHE A 306 1.68 30.93 -7.49
CA PHE A 306 1.23 30.66 -8.84
C PHE A 306 2.39 30.19 -9.70
N PHE A 307 2.09 29.37 -10.70
CA PHE A 307 3.00 29.02 -11.78
C PHE A 307 2.26 29.13 -13.10
N THR A 308 2.73 30.02 -13.96
CA THR A 308 2.16 30.24 -15.29
C THR A 308 2.51 29.08 -16.22
N ILE A 309 1.52 28.61 -16.99
CA ILE A 309 1.66 27.53 -17.95
C ILE A 309 1.79 28.13 -19.36
N ASP A 310 2.83 27.69 -20.07
CA ASP A 310 3.07 28.06 -21.47
C ASP A 310 2.08 27.38 -22.44
N ALA A 311 2.16 27.73 -23.72
CA ALA A 311 1.30 27.15 -24.75
C ALA A 311 1.45 25.61 -24.82
N LEU A 312 0.32 24.92 -24.82
CA LEU A 312 0.25 23.46 -24.82
C LEU A 312 0.53 22.90 -26.21
N SER A 313 1.41 21.90 -26.30
CA SER A 313 1.66 21.13 -27.52
C SER A 313 1.15 19.68 -27.45
N ALA A 314 0.97 19.16 -26.24
CA ALA A 314 0.48 17.82 -25.93
C ALA A 314 -0.18 17.80 -24.54
N LEU A 315 -0.55 16.62 -24.04
CA LEU A 315 -0.97 16.44 -22.65
C LEU A 315 0.18 16.74 -21.68
N GLU A 316 -0.06 17.69 -20.79
CA GLU A 316 0.87 18.05 -19.73
C GLU A 316 0.17 17.93 -18.37
N GLU A 317 0.79 17.26 -17.40
CA GLU A 317 0.30 17.17 -16.02
C GLU A 317 1.21 17.99 -15.11
N TYR A 318 0.64 18.97 -14.41
CA TYR A 318 1.35 19.83 -13.46
C TYR A 318 1.01 19.44 -12.02
N GLN A 319 2.03 19.32 -11.18
CA GLN A 319 1.90 19.02 -9.75
C GLN A 319 2.83 19.90 -8.93
N VAL A 320 2.47 20.10 -7.67
CA VAL A 320 3.30 20.86 -6.72
C VAL A 320 3.63 19.99 -5.51
N LYS A 321 4.89 20.05 -5.07
CA LYS A 321 5.39 19.40 -3.86
C LYS A 321 5.93 20.48 -2.92
N ALA A 322 5.49 20.48 -1.67
CA ALA A 322 6.11 21.30 -0.64
C ALA A 322 7.37 20.62 -0.11
N ILE A 323 8.46 21.36 -0.05
CA ILE A 323 9.79 20.87 0.31
C ILE A 323 10.22 21.39 1.66
N ASP A 324 10.61 20.44 2.51
CA ASP A 324 11.33 20.64 3.77
C ASP A 324 12.10 19.33 4.08
N GLU A 325 12.34 18.95 5.35
CA GLU A 325 13.09 17.72 5.69
C GLU A 325 12.39 16.45 5.16
N ASN A 326 11.06 16.40 5.27
CA ASN A 326 10.27 15.17 5.07
C ASN A 326 9.41 15.15 3.80
N ASN A 327 9.36 16.25 3.04
CA ASN A 327 8.59 16.48 1.82
C ASN A 327 7.09 16.06 1.85
N SER A 328 6.21 16.92 1.33
CA SER A 328 4.80 16.55 1.15
C SER A 328 4.64 15.46 0.08
N PHE A 329 3.41 14.95 -0.08
CA PHE A 329 3.05 14.33 -1.36
C PHE A 329 3.00 15.40 -2.47
N LEU A 330 3.07 14.95 -3.71
CA LEU A 330 2.65 15.77 -4.84
C LEU A 330 1.15 16.03 -4.75
N SER A 331 0.72 17.24 -5.13
CA SER A 331 -0.68 17.59 -5.30
C SER A 331 -1.40 16.65 -6.27
N GLU A 332 -2.73 16.73 -6.31
CA GLU A 332 -3.46 16.18 -7.45
C GLU A 332 -2.93 16.81 -8.76
N PRO A 333 -2.70 16.01 -9.83
CA PRO A 333 -2.22 16.54 -11.10
C PRO A 333 -3.30 17.35 -11.81
N ILE A 334 -2.94 18.58 -12.21
CA ILE A 334 -3.71 19.41 -13.12
C ILE A 334 -3.29 19.08 -14.54
N ALA A 335 -4.16 18.37 -15.26
CA ALA A 335 -3.93 17.97 -16.64
C ALA A 335 -4.39 19.06 -17.62
N LYS A 336 -3.50 19.47 -18.53
CA LYS A 336 -3.79 20.42 -19.61
C LYS A 336 -3.54 19.74 -20.95
N ALA A 337 -4.59 19.64 -21.77
CA ALA A 337 -4.53 19.01 -23.08
C ALA A 337 -5.70 19.45 -23.97
N THR A 338 -5.49 19.41 -25.28
CA THR A 338 -6.61 19.25 -26.22
C THR A 338 -7.21 17.86 -26.02
N SER A 339 -8.52 17.81 -25.75
CA SER A 339 -9.26 16.57 -25.52
C SER A 339 -10.23 16.31 -26.66
N TYR A 340 -10.35 15.05 -27.04
CA TYR A 340 -11.36 14.56 -27.97
C TYR A 340 -12.32 13.67 -27.18
N SER A 341 -13.62 13.84 -27.39
CA SER A 341 -14.65 13.06 -26.70
C SER A 341 -15.42 12.21 -27.70
N ILE A 342 -15.78 11.00 -27.28
CA ILE A 342 -16.69 10.11 -27.98
C ILE A 342 -17.88 9.89 -27.05
N GLU A 343 -19.06 10.32 -27.48
CA GLU A 343 -20.33 10.15 -26.77
C GLU A 343 -20.78 8.68 -26.89
N ALA A 344 -20.94 7.98 -25.77
CA ALA A 344 -21.21 6.54 -25.78
C ALA A 344 -22.58 6.22 -26.39
N GLU A 345 -23.53 7.14 -26.25
CA GLU A 345 -24.91 7.00 -26.74
C GLU A 345 -25.04 7.09 -28.27
N GLU A 346 -23.99 7.51 -28.98
CA GLU A 346 -23.94 7.41 -30.44
C GLU A 346 -23.77 5.96 -30.91
N PHE A 347 -23.27 5.08 -30.03
CA PHE A 347 -22.86 3.71 -30.35
C PHE A 347 -23.63 2.63 -29.59
N ALA A 348 -24.37 2.98 -28.54
CA ALA A 348 -25.19 2.06 -27.77
C ALA A 348 -26.50 2.70 -27.28
N PRO A 349 -27.53 1.90 -26.92
CA PRO A 349 -28.83 2.42 -26.54
C PRO A 349 -28.77 3.39 -25.35
N VAL A 350 -29.31 4.60 -25.56
CA VAL A 350 -29.44 5.64 -24.55
C VAL A 350 -30.27 5.14 -23.36
N SER A 351 -29.79 5.35 -22.14
CA SER A 351 -30.52 5.05 -20.91
C SER A 351 -31.71 5.98 -20.72
N LYS A 352 -32.78 5.46 -20.11
CA LYS A 352 -33.98 6.24 -19.72
C LYS A 352 -33.95 6.67 -18.25
N LEU A 353 -32.87 6.37 -17.54
CA LEU A 353 -32.74 6.74 -16.12
C LEU A 353 -32.61 8.27 -15.99
N PRO A 354 -33.20 8.88 -14.95
CA PRO A 354 -33.34 10.33 -14.84
C PRO A 354 -32.09 11.03 -14.29
N TYR A 355 -30.90 10.51 -14.56
CA TYR A 355 -29.65 11.05 -14.03
C TYR A 355 -29.17 12.23 -14.87
N GLN A 356 -28.44 13.16 -14.26
CA GLN A 356 -27.95 14.40 -14.87
C GLN A 356 -26.42 14.47 -14.84
N GLY A 357 -25.82 15.50 -15.44
CA GLY A 357 -24.36 15.71 -15.39
C GLY A 357 -23.56 14.95 -16.44
N TYR A 358 -24.23 14.18 -17.31
CA TYR A 358 -23.67 13.62 -18.54
C TYR A 358 -23.43 14.72 -19.59
N GLU A 359 -22.58 14.45 -20.56
CA GLU A 359 -22.33 15.33 -21.71
C GLU A 359 -23.14 14.83 -22.92
N GLY A 360 -23.30 15.65 -23.97
CA GLY A 360 -24.06 15.21 -25.13
C GLY A 360 -25.56 15.07 -24.88
N LYS A 361 -26.14 13.96 -25.34
CA LYS A 361 -27.61 13.72 -25.35
C LYS A 361 -28.05 12.66 -24.35
N GLY A 362 -27.15 11.88 -23.79
CA GLY A 362 -27.47 10.85 -22.81
C GLY A 362 -26.26 10.10 -22.29
N PHE A 363 -26.51 8.89 -21.78
CA PHE A 363 -25.48 7.96 -21.32
C PHE A 363 -25.95 6.52 -21.54
N VAL A 364 -25.03 5.58 -21.44
CA VAL A 364 -25.25 4.15 -21.66
C VAL A 364 -25.15 3.40 -20.33
N GLU A 365 -26.17 2.60 -20.00
CA GLU A 365 -26.16 1.77 -18.78
C GLU A 365 -25.35 0.50 -19.01
N LEU A 366 -24.19 0.38 -18.36
CA LEU A 366 -23.37 -0.84 -18.36
C LEU A 366 -23.78 -1.71 -17.18
N THR A 367 -24.21 -2.95 -17.42
CA THR A 367 -24.41 -3.97 -16.37
C THR A 367 -23.75 -5.29 -16.77
N LYS A 368 -23.99 -6.36 -16.01
CA LYS A 368 -23.57 -7.72 -16.36
C LYS A 368 -24.39 -8.31 -17.53
N GLU A 369 -25.55 -7.75 -17.83
CA GLU A 369 -26.51 -8.22 -18.83
C GLU A 369 -26.79 -7.19 -19.93
N LYS A 370 -26.73 -5.90 -19.60
CA LYS A 370 -26.97 -4.81 -20.54
C LYS A 370 -25.65 -4.19 -20.97
N ASN A 371 -25.54 -3.92 -22.27
CA ASN A 371 -24.39 -3.25 -22.88
C ASN A 371 -23.06 -3.87 -22.40
N THR A 372 -23.01 -5.20 -22.35
CA THR A 372 -21.82 -5.96 -21.96
C THR A 372 -20.67 -5.76 -22.94
N ARG A 373 -20.94 -5.25 -24.14
CA ARG A 373 -19.94 -4.83 -25.11
C ARG A 373 -20.41 -3.54 -25.78
N VAL A 374 -19.59 -2.50 -25.70
CA VAL A 374 -19.80 -1.21 -26.39
C VAL A 374 -18.61 -0.99 -27.33
N GLU A 375 -18.89 -0.87 -28.62
CA GLU A 375 -17.90 -0.65 -29.67
C GLU A 375 -18.08 0.75 -30.25
N MET A 376 -17.04 1.56 -30.13
CA MET A 376 -16.98 2.95 -30.55
C MET A 376 -15.91 3.13 -31.61
N THR A 377 -16.04 4.15 -32.45
CA THR A 377 -15.06 4.48 -33.48
C THR A 377 -14.51 5.89 -33.26
N PHE A 378 -13.19 6.03 -33.39
CA PHE A 378 -12.49 7.31 -33.33
C PHE A 378 -11.70 7.57 -34.62
N GLU A 379 -11.93 8.71 -35.25
CA GLU A 379 -11.15 9.16 -36.41
C GLU A 379 -9.97 10.03 -35.95
N ALA A 380 -8.77 9.44 -35.88
CA ALA A 380 -7.58 10.16 -35.47
C ALA A 380 -6.98 10.94 -36.65
N GLU A 381 -6.86 12.26 -36.52
CA GLU A 381 -6.27 13.12 -37.56
C GLU A 381 -4.80 12.75 -37.87
N THR A 382 -4.08 12.32 -36.83
CA THR A 382 -2.68 11.89 -36.90
C THR A 382 -2.48 10.60 -36.12
N GLU A 383 -1.65 9.71 -36.67
CA GLU A 383 -1.09 8.58 -35.93
C GLU A 383 -0.27 9.08 -34.74
N GLY A 384 -0.32 8.34 -33.63
CA GLY A 384 0.48 8.64 -32.45
C GLY A 384 -0.04 8.02 -31.16
N LYS A 385 0.58 8.42 -30.06
CA LYS A 385 0.20 7.99 -28.71
C LYS A 385 -0.89 8.89 -28.13
N TYR A 386 -1.84 8.27 -27.47
CA TYR A 386 -2.93 8.93 -26.78
C TYR A 386 -3.11 8.31 -25.40
N VAL A 387 -3.65 9.09 -24.48
CA VAL A 387 -4.24 8.61 -23.24
C VAL A 387 -5.73 8.49 -23.43
N ILE A 388 -6.29 7.35 -23.04
CA ILE A 388 -7.72 7.05 -23.07
C ILE A 388 -8.25 6.82 -21.65
N ASP A 389 -9.36 7.45 -21.30
CA ASP A 389 -10.12 7.22 -20.07
C ASP A 389 -11.64 7.33 -20.32
N ALA A 390 -12.44 6.67 -19.48
CA ALA A 390 -13.90 6.69 -19.58
C ALA A 390 -14.49 7.71 -18.61
N ARG A 391 -15.44 8.52 -19.09
CA ARG A 391 -16.30 9.36 -18.24
C ARG A 391 -17.49 8.54 -17.80
N TYR A 392 -17.70 8.42 -16.50
CA TYR A 392 -18.70 7.51 -15.94
C TYR A 392 -19.30 8.00 -14.62
N SER A 393 -20.43 7.40 -14.25
CA SER A 393 -21.01 7.47 -12.90
C SER A 393 -21.24 6.08 -12.33
N ASN A 394 -21.04 5.90 -11.02
CA ASN A 394 -21.35 4.67 -10.30
C ASN A 394 -21.85 4.99 -8.88
N GLY A 395 -23.17 5.10 -8.74
CA GLY A 395 -23.85 5.39 -7.48
C GLY A 395 -24.08 4.15 -6.60
N SER A 396 -23.46 3.01 -6.88
CA SER A 396 -23.81 1.72 -6.25
C SER A 396 -23.43 1.61 -4.77
N GLY A 397 -22.66 2.56 -4.22
CA GLY A 397 -22.20 2.56 -2.83
C GLY A 397 -21.26 3.72 -2.51
N PRO A 398 -20.88 3.90 -1.24
CA PRO A 398 -19.91 4.92 -0.83
C PRO A 398 -18.52 4.65 -1.43
N TYR A 399 -17.71 5.69 -1.58
CA TYR A 399 -16.38 5.60 -2.21
C TYR A 399 -15.33 4.84 -1.37
N ASN A 400 -15.55 4.69 -0.06
CA ASN A 400 -14.57 4.18 0.90
C ASN A 400 -14.88 2.78 1.44
N THR A 401 -16.06 2.22 1.16
CA THR A 401 -16.47 0.88 1.60
C THR A 401 -17.27 0.20 0.49
N ASP A 402 -17.70 -1.05 0.71
CA ASP A 402 -18.43 -1.85 -0.28
C ASP A 402 -17.54 -2.29 -1.46
N ASN A 403 -18.07 -3.12 -2.36
CA ASN A 403 -17.26 -3.86 -3.34
C ASN A 403 -17.83 -3.92 -4.77
N LYS A 404 -18.53 -2.85 -5.18
CA LYS A 404 -19.35 -2.78 -6.41
C LYS A 404 -18.72 -1.95 -7.56
N CYS A 405 -17.39 -2.04 -7.70
CA CYS A 405 -16.66 -1.38 -8.78
C CYS A 405 -17.06 -1.98 -10.13
N ALA A 406 -17.44 -1.15 -11.12
CA ALA A 406 -17.66 -1.64 -12.47
C ALA A 406 -16.32 -1.80 -13.21
N ILE A 407 -16.17 -2.89 -13.95
CA ILE A 407 -14.89 -3.26 -14.57
C ILE A 407 -15.15 -3.67 -16.01
N ARG A 408 -14.45 -3.07 -16.97
CA ARG A 408 -14.54 -3.44 -18.40
C ARG A 408 -13.14 -3.61 -18.99
N THR A 409 -12.95 -4.64 -19.79
CA THR A 409 -11.75 -4.81 -20.62
C THR A 409 -11.77 -3.78 -21.75
N LEU A 410 -10.65 -3.06 -21.91
CA LEU A 410 -10.42 -2.13 -23.00
C LEU A 410 -9.63 -2.81 -24.11
N SER A 411 -10.14 -2.72 -25.34
CA SER A 411 -9.43 -3.15 -26.55
C SER A 411 -9.40 -2.05 -27.60
N ILE A 412 -8.28 -1.93 -28.31
CA ILE A 412 -8.09 -1.00 -29.44
C ILE A 412 -7.73 -1.83 -30.67
N ASN A 413 -8.45 -1.65 -31.78
CA ASN A 413 -8.18 -2.33 -33.05
C ASN A 413 -7.98 -3.86 -32.88
N ASN A 414 -8.88 -4.51 -32.14
CA ASN A 414 -8.86 -5.94 -31.79
C ASN A 414 -7.70 -6.41 -30.89
N ARG A 415 -6.96 -5.48 -30.27
CA ARG A 415 -5.92 -5.79 -29.28
C ARG A 415 -6.36 -5.35 -27.89
N THR A 416 -6.38 -6.27 -26.93
CA THR A 416 -6.59 -5.95 -25.52
C THR A 416 -5.46 -5.09 -24.99
N ILE A 417 -5.81 -3.95 -24.41
CA ILE A 417 -4.89 -2.98 -23.82
C ILE A 417 -4.80 -3.19 -22.31
N GLY A 418 -5.95 -3.31 -21.65
CA GLY A 418 -6.02 -3.38 -20.20
C GLY A 418 -7.45 -3.32 -19.70
N VAL A 419 -7.62 -2.78 -18.50
CA VAL A 419 -8.91 -2.77 -17.79
C VAL A 419 -9.26 -1.34 -17.37
N ILE A 420 -10.47 -0.91 -17.70
CA ILE A 420 -11.09 0.32 -17.21
C ILE A 420 -11.84 -0.02 -15.93
N VAL A 421 -11.44 0.62 -14.83
CA VAL A 421 -12.08 0.51 -13.51
C VAL A 421 -12.90 1.75 -13.23
N MET A 422 -14.15 1.52 -12.83
CA MET A 422 -15.20 2.50 -12.60
C MET A 422 -15.74 2.30 -11.17
N PRO A 423 -14.95 2.63 -10.13
CA PRO A 423 -15.33 2.45 -8.73
C PRO A 423 -16.57 3.26 -8.35
N GLN A 424 -17.19 2.92 -7.22
CA GLN A 424 -18.29 3.72 -6.71
C GLN A 424 -17.82 5.12 -6.34
N ILE A 425 -18.60 6.14 -6.69
CA ILE A 425 -18.26 7.56 -6.44
C ILE A 425 -19.07 8.16 -5.28
N GLY A 426 -20.09 7.44 -4.79
CA GLY A 426 -20.97 7.87 -3.72
C GLY A 426 -22.25 7.04 -3.71
N LYS A 427 -22.84 6.87 -2.52
CA LYS A 427 -24.08 6.08 -2.39
C LYS A 427 -25.24 6.86 -3.02
N ASP A 428 -25.91 6.26 -3.99
CA ASP A 428 -27.01 6.85 -4.77
C ASP A 428 -26.62 8.10 -5.58
N GLU A 429 -25.32 8.38 -5.73
CA GLU A 429 -24.76 9.54 -6.43
C GLU A 429 -24.62 9.30 -7.95
N TRP A 430 -25.73 8.99 -8.61
CA TRP A 430 -25.74 8.62 -10.03
C TRP A 430 -25.68 9.79 -11.03
N SER A 431 -25.81 11.03 -10.54
CA SER A 431 -25.71 12.25 -11.37
C SER A 431 -24.37 12.97 -11.23
N ASN A 432 -23.43 12.37 -10.48
CA ASN A 432 -22.05 12.83 -10.42
C ASN A 432 -21.23 12.03 -11.44
N PHE A 433 -20.43 12.68 -12.28
CA PHE A 433 -19.63 12.01 -13.29
C PHE A 433 -18.15 12.31 -13.07
N GLY A 434 -17.34 11.25 -13.11
CA GLY A 434 -15.89 11.30 -12.97
C GLY A 434 -15.20 10.55 -14.09
N TYR A 435 -13.88 10.48 -14.01
CA TYR A 435 -13.06 9.73 -14.97
C TYR A 435 -12.50 8.46 -14.33
N SER A 436 -12.41 7.40 -15.12
CA SER A 436 -11.77 6.14 -14.74
C SER A 436 -10.25 6.29 -14.61
N ASN A 437 -9.55 5.17 -14.32
CA ASN A 437 -8.15 5.08 -14.66
C ASN A 437 -7.93 5.26 -16.18
N SER A 438 -6.71 5.61 -16.56
CA SER A 438 -6.34 5.83 -17.94
C SER A 438 -5.34 4.79 -18.46
N TRP A 439 -5.28 4.64 -19.78
CA TRP A 439 -4.30 3.82 -20.50
C TRP A 439 -3.60 4.61 -21.60
N GLU A 440 -2.31 4.36 -21.79
CA GLU A 440 -1.60 4.79 -23.00
C GLU A 440 -1.94 3.82 -24.15
N VAL A 441 -2.32 4.36 -25.30
CA VAL A 441 -2.67 3.61 -26.51
C VAL A 441 -2.02 4.22 -27.75
N GLU A 442 -1.69 3.38 -28.71
CA GLU A 442 -1.24 3.82 -30.05
C GLU A 442 -2.42 3.76 -31.02
N LEU A 443 -2.73 4.91 -31.63
CA LEU A 443 -3.80 5.04 -32.62
C LEU A 443 -3.19 5.31 -33.99
N LYS A 444 -3.77 4.68 -35.02
CA LYS A 444 -3.40 4.91 -36.41
C LYS A 444 -4.10 6.15 -36.93
N LYS A 445 -3.55 6.80 -37.96
CA LYS A 445 -4.30 7.84 -38.69
C LYS A 445 -5.57 7.25 -39.30
N GLY A 446 -6.68 7.97 -39.19
CA GLY A 446 -8.01 7.55 -39.62
C GLY A 446 -8.74 6.73 -38.55
N SER A 447 -9.56 5.78 -38.99
CA SER A 447 -10.48 5.04 -38.14
C SER A 447 -9.78 4.08 -37.18
N ASN A 448 -10.12 4.18 -35.89
CA ASN A 448 -9.70 3.26 -34.84
C ASN A 448 -10.93 2.76 -34.07
N THR A 449 -10.99 1.45 -33.85
CA THR A 449 -12.07 0.81 -33.08
C THR A 449 -11.68 0.71 -31.61
N ILE A 450 -12.54 1.20 -30.73
CA ILE A 450 -12.40 1.19 -29.27
C ILE A 450 -13.52 0.32 -28.71
N VAL A 451 -13.17 -0.70 -27.93
CA VAL A 451 -14.14 -1.62 -27.34
C VAL A 451 -14.00 -1.63 -25.83
N LEU A 452 -15.12 -1.42 -25.13
CA LEU A 452 -15.27 -1.78 -23.73
C LEU A 452 -16.13 -3.04 -23.64
N SER A 453 -15.60 -4.10 -23.02
CA SER A 453 -16.33 -5.36 -22.85
C SER A 453 -16.32 -5.85 -21.40
N PHE A 454 -17.39 -6.54 -21.00
CA PHE A 454 -17.50 -7.26 -19.74
C PHE A 454 -17.18 -8.72 -20.01
N GLU A 455 -16.03 -9.15 -19.50
CA GLU A 455 -15.51 -10.51 -19.63
C GLU A 455 -15.61 -11.26 -18.29
N ASP A 456 -15.50 -12.59 -18.29
CA ASP A 456 -15.60 -13.43 -17.08
C ASP A 456 -14.62 -13.02 -15.96
N TYR A 457 -13.46 -12.49 -16.33
CA TYR A 457 -12.43 -12.02 -15.40
C TYR A 457 -12.59 -10.55 -14.97
N ASN A 458 -13.68 -9.88 -15.39
CA ASN A 458 -14.05 -8.54 -14.93
C ASN A 458 -15.01 -8.58 -13.74
N GLU A 459 -15.24 -9.75 -13.14
CA GLU A 459 -16.00 -9.87 -11.90
C GLU A 459 -15.31 -9.15 -10.74
N ASN A 460 -16.09 -8.39 -9.97
CA ASN A 460 -15.64 -7.77 -8.74
C ASN A 460 -16.00 -8.65 -7.53
N MET A 461 -15.58 -8.25 -6.33
CA MET A 461 -15.87 -9.02 -5.11
C MET A 461 -17.36 -9.04 -4.72
N ASN A 462 -18.20 -8.17 -5.28
CA ASN A 462 -19.64 -8.18 -5.00
C ASN A 462 -20.34 -9.34 -5.70
N GLY A 463 -19.91 -9.70 -6.91
CA GLY A 463 -20.47 -10.80 -7.70
C GLY A 463 -21.86 -10.55 -8.30
N GLU A 464 -22.64 -9.61 -7.77
CA GLU A 464 -23.97 -9.26 -8.27
C GLU A 464 -23.98 -7.93 -9.04
N VAL A 465 -23.37 -6.89 -8.47
CA VAL A 465 -23.40 -5.53 -9.02
C VAL A 465 -22.08 -5.22 -9.73
N ASN A 466 -22.15 -4.94 -11.04
CA ASN A 466 -21.02 -4.47 -11.86
C ASN A 466 -21.52 -3.36 -12.82
N THR A 467 -22.06 -2.31 -12.22
CA THR A 467 -22.87 -1.29 -12.90
C THR A 467 -22.17 0.06 -12.98
N ALA A 468 -22.18 0.67 -14.17
CA ALA A 468 -21.77 2.06 -14.36
C ALA A 468 -22.62 2.73 -15.45
N MET A 469 -22.82 4.04 -15.33
CA MET A 469 -23.38 4.87 -16.38
C MET A 469 -22.21 5.41 -17.20
N LEU A 470 -22.01 4.89 -18.40
CA LEU A 470 -20.97 5.33 -19.31
C LEU A 470 -21.48 6.53 -20.10
N ASP A 471 -20.84 7.67 -19.90
CA ASP A 471 -21.11 8.89 -20.66
C ASP A 471 -20.32 8.88 -21.98
N GLY A 472 -19.03 8.55 -21.90
CA GLY A 472 -18.19 8.56 -23.09
C GLY A 472 -16.74 8.19 -22.83
N ILE A 473 -15.95 8.26 -23.88
CA ILE A 473 -14.50 8.10 -23.85
C ILE A 473 -13.85 9.45 -24.13
N ARG A 474 -12.84 9.80 -23.33
CA ARG A 474 -11.96 10.93 -23.59
C ARG A 474 -10.61 10.44 -24.07
N LEU A 475 -10.12 11.04 -25.15
CA LEU A 475 -8.78 10.85 -25.69
C LEU A 475 -7.98 12.15 -25.61
N ARG A 476 -6.71 12.06 -25.20
CA ARG A 476 -5.78 13.18 -25.12
C ARG A 476 -4.45 12.77 -25.74
N LYS A 477 -3.91 13.58 -26.65
CA LYS A 477 -2.66 13.25 -27.35
C LYS A 477 -1.45 13.43 -26.42
N LEU A 478 -0.51 12.48 -26.45
CA LEU A 478 0.75 12.51 -25.70
C LEU A 478 1.89 13.17 -26.47
#